data_AF-A0A376KMX7-F1
#
_entry.id   AF-A0A376KMX7-F1
#
_cell.length_a   1.000
_cell.length_b   1.000
_cell.length_c   1.000
_cell.angle_alpha   90.00
_cell.angle_beta   90.00
_cell.angle_gamma   90.00
#
_symmetry.space_group_name_H-M   'P 1'
#
loop_
_entity.id
_entity.type
_entity.pdbx_description
1 polymer ?
#
loop_
_entity_poly.entity_id
_entity_poly.type
_entity_poly.pdbx_seq_one_letter_code
_entity_poly.pdbx_strand_id
1 'polypeptide(L)'
;MVYYSLAIGHHLGVIDCLEAALTCPWDEYLAWIATLEAGSEARRKMEGVPKYGEIVIDINHVPMLANAFDKARAAQTSQQQEWSTMLLSMLHDIHQENAIYLMVRRLRD
;
A
#
# COMPACT_ATOMS: atom_id res chain seq x y z
N MET A 1 1.70 5.40 -13.63
CA MET A 1 2.08 4.17 -12.88
C MET A 1 2.02 4.45 -11.37
N VAL A 2 1.76 3.46 -10.50
CA VAL A 2 1.79 3.62 -9.01
C VAL A 2 2.94 2.81 -8.42
N TYR A 3 3.59 3.38 -7.42
CA TYR A 3 4.76 2.83 -6.75
C TYR A 3 4.55 2.73 -5.25
N TYR A 4 5.13 1.68 -4.67
CA TYR A 4 5.24 1.49 -3.23
C TYR A 4 6.72 1.38 -2.90
N SER A 5 7.21 2.23 -2.00
CA SER A 5 8.54 2.09 -1.40
C SER A 5 8.40 1.85 0.10
N LEU A 6 9.24 0.95 0.62
CA LEU A 6 9.44 0.78 2.05
C LEU A 6 10.50 1.80 2.48
N ALA A 7 10.20 2.61 3.48
CA ALA A 7 11.11 3.62 4.00
C ALA A 7 11.36 3.37 5.49
N ILE A 8 12.63 3.40 5.89
CA ILE A 8 13.04 3.19 7.29
C ILE A 8 13.27 4.56 7.92
N GLY A 9 12.46 4.91 8.92
CA GLY A 9 12.62 6.12 9.73
C GLY A 9 13.38 5.82 11.02
N HIS A 10 14.71 5.82 10.99
CA HIS A 10 15.50 5.65 12.23
C HIS A 10 15.81 7.00 12.88
N HIS A 11 14.85 7.57 13.63
CA HIS A 11 14.92 8.78 14.49
C HIS A 11 15.54 10.10 13.96
N LEU A 12 16.35 10.11 12.88
CA LEU A 12 17.05 11.24 12.28
C LEU A 12 17.43 10.88 10.82
N GLY A 13 16.51 11.07 9.87
CA GLY A 13 16.80 10.92 8.43
C GLY A 13 16.15 9.69 7.80
N VAL A 14 15.31 9.93 6.80
CA VAL A 14 14.65 8.91 5.99
C VAL A 14 15.69 8.25 5.08
N ILE A 15 15.92 6.95 5.26
CA ILE A 15 16.56 6.12 4.23
C ILE A 15 15.42 5.48 3.46
N ASP A 16 15.06 6.12 2.33
CA ASP A 16 14.10 5.57 1.36
C ASP A 16 14.81 4.39 0.67
N CYS A 17 14.20 3.21 0.65
CA CYS A 17 14.72 2.13 -0.16
C CYS A 17 14.71 2.62 -1.62
N LEU A 18 15.90 2.78 -2.21
CA LEU A 18 16.15 3.41 -3.53
C LEU A 18 15.40 2.75 -4.71
N GLU A 19 14.70 1.64 -4.49
CA GLU A 19 13.98 0.86 -5.48
C GLU A 19 12.53 0.58 -5.07
N ALA A 20 11.65 0.56 -6.05
CA ALA A 20 10.24 0.28 -5.88
C ALA A 20 10.01 -1.16 -5.43
N ALA A 21 9.37 -1.36 -4.27
CA ALA A 21 9.01 -2.69 -3.77
C ALA A 21 7.78 -3.27 -4.49
N LEU A 22 6.89 -2.41 -5.00
CA LEU A 22 5.75 -2.81 -5.83
C LEU A 22 5.47 -1.72 -6.86
N THR A 23 5.23 -2.12 -8.10
CA THR A 23 4.73 -1.23 -9.16
C THR A 23 3.50 -1.84 -9.83
N CYS A 24 2.54 -0.99 -10.18
CA CYS A 24 1.41 -1.42 -11.00
C CYS A 24 0.87 -0.30 -11.92
N PRO A 25 0.19 -0.66 -13.02
CA PRO A 25 -0.49 0.30 -13.88
C PRO A 25 -1.55 1.10 -13.10
N TRP A 26 -1.81 2.33 -13.55
CA TRP A 26 -2.73 3.25 -12.86
C TRP A 26 -4.16 2.72 -12.80
N ASP A 27 -4.70 2.26 -13.93
CA ASP A 27 -6.08 1.78 -14.00
C ASP A 27 -6.24 0.47 -13.21
N GLU A 28 -5.21 -0.37 -13.21
CA GLU A 28 -5.16 -1.60 -12.42
C GLU A 28 -5.09 -1.33 -10.92
N TYR A 29 -4.38 -0.28 -10.50
CA TYR A 29 -4.41 0.18 -9.11
C TYR A 29 -5.83 0.57 -8.69
N LEU A 30 -6.54 1.33 -9.52
CA LEU A 30 -7.92 1.73 -9.24
C LEU A 30 -8.86 0.51 -9.16
N ALA A 31 -8.71 -0.44 -10.08
CA ALA A 31 -9.47 -1.69 -10.08
C ALA A 31 -9.16 -2.54 -8.83
N TRP A 32 -7.90 -2.58 -8.41
CA TRP A 32 -7.47 -3.33 -7.24
C TRP A 32 -8.05 -2.76 -5.94
N ILE A 33 -7.96 -1.45 -5.71
CA ILE A 33 -8.51 -0.83 -4.50
C ILE A 33 -10.05 -0.84 -4.48
N ALA A 34 -10.70 -0.93 -5.65
CA ALA A 34 -12.15 -1.09 -5.74
C ALA A 34 -12.65 -2.43 -5.19
N THR A 35 -11.76 -3.44 -5.05
CA THR A 35 -12.09 -4.72 -4.39
C THR A 35 -12.24 -4.59 -2.87
N LEU A 36 -11.77 -3.49 -2.28
CA LEU A 36 -11.98 -3.20 -0.87
C LEU A 36 -13.44 -2.80 -0.60
N GLU A 37 -13.92 -3.16 0.59
CA GLU A 37 -15.26 -2.85 1.04
C GLU A 37 -15.60 -1.36 0.84
N ALA A 38 -16.72 -1.11 0.16
CA ALA A 38 -17.17 0.24 -0.16
C ALA A 38 -17.42 1.04 1.11
N GLY A 39 -16.87 2.26 1.18
CA GLY A 39 -17.00 3.13 2.34
C GLY A 39 -16.15 2.75 3.55
N SER A 40 -15.34 1.69 3.47
CA SER A 40 -14.39 1.33 4.52
C SER A 40 -13.26 2.35 4.65
N GLU A 41 -12.70 2.48 5.86
CA GLU A 41 -11.53 3.32 6.11
C GLU A 41 -10.30 2.86 5.32
N ALA A 42 -10.14 1.54 5.12
CA ALA A 42 -9.08 0.97 4.30
C ALA A 42 -9.16 1.48 2.85
N ARG A 43 -10.36 1.45 2.27
CA ARG A 43 -10.60 1.96 0.93
C ARG A 43 -10.36 3.47 0.85
N ARG A 44 -10.84 4.25 1.83
CA ARG A 44 -10.58 5.70 1.91
C ARG A 44 -9.09 6.03 1.97
N LYS A 45 -8.31 5.24 2.72
CA LYS A 45 -6.86 5.42 2.82
C LYS A 45 -6.20 5.24 1.45
N MET A 46 -6.53 4.17 0.74
CA MET A 46 -5.98 3.88 -0.58
C MET A 46 -6.45 4.91 -1.63
N GLU A 47 -7.72 5.34 -1.57
CA GLU A 47 -8.24 6.43 -2.40
C GLU A 47 -7.54 7.79 -2.14
N GLY A 48 -6.70 7.89 -1.12
CA GLY A 48 -5.80 9.03 -0.93
C GLY A 48 -4.79 9.19 -2.08
N VAL A 49 -4.33 8.11 -2.72
CA VAL A 49 -3.38 8.19 -3.85
C VAL A 49 -3.96 8.97 -5.05
N PRO A 50 -5.16 8.64 -5.59
CA PRO A 50 -5.76 9.44 -6.66
C PRO A 50 -6.07 10.87 -6.24
N LYS A 51 -6.35 11.09 -4.96
CA LYS A 51 -6.75 12.40 -4.45
C LYS A 51 -5.58 13.35 -4.21
N TYR A 52 -4.47 12.85 -3.66
CA TYR A 52 -3.34 13.68 -3.21
C TYR A 52 -2.05 13.43 -3.99
N GLY A 53 -2.00 12.38 -4.81
CA GLY A 53 -0.81 11.96 -5.54
C GLY A 53 0.09 11.01 -4.76
N GLU A 54 0.04 11.05 -3.42
CA GLU A 54 0.77 10.15 -2.54
C GLU A 54 0.10 9.97 -1.18
N ILE A 55 0.42 8.86 -0.52
CA ILE A 55 0.04 8.58 0.87
C ILE A 55 1.21 7.92 1.62
N VAL A 56 1.20 8.07 2.94
CA VAL A 56 2.06 7.31 3.86
C VAL A 56 1.23 6.26 4.57
N ILE A 57 1.73 5.04 4.66
CA ILE A 57 1.15 3.93 5.44
C ILE A 57 2.17 3.57 6.52
N ASP A 58 1.83 3.84 7.78
CA ASP A 58 2.63 3.49 8.95
C ASP A 58 1.97 2.38 9.78
N ILE A 59 2.57 2.06 10.93
CA ILE A 59 2.10 1.05 11.88
C ILE A 59 0.62 1.20 12.28
N ASN A 60 0.09 2.43 12.34
CA ASN A 60 -1.30 2.68 12.74
C ASN A 60 -2.31 2.19 11.69
N HIS A 61 -1.87 2.04 10.44
CA HIS A 61 -2.71 1.62 9.33
C HIS A 61 -2.66 0.11 9.11
N VAL A 62 -1.63 -0.57 9.62
CA VAL A 62 -1.37 -2.00 9.37
C VAL A 62 -2.58 -2.89 9.70
N PRO A 63 -3.20 -2.82 10.91
CA PRO A 63 -4.28 -3.75 11.24
C PRO A 63 -5.48 -3.62 10.30
N MET A 64 -5.85 -2.38 9.96
CA MET A 64 -6.97 -2.08 9.08
C MET A 64 -6.70 -2.55 7.64
N LEU A 65 -5.53 -2.22 7.10
CA LEU A 65 -5.20 -2.57 5.72
C LEU A 65 -4.98 -4.07 5.56
N ALA A 66 -4.29 -4.73 6.49
CA ALA A 66 -4.04 -6.16 6.41
C ALA A 66 -5.35 -6.96 6.39
N ASN A 67 -6.27 -6.66 7.30
CA ASN A 67 -7.58 -7.32 7.34
C ASN A 67 -8.43 -7.01 6.09
N ALA A 68 -8.39 -5.78 5.57
CA ALA A 68 -9.18 -5.42 4.40
C ALA A 68 -8.66 -6.11 3.13
N PHE A 69 -7.34 -6.12 2.92
CA PHE A 69 -6.73 -6.77 1.75
C PHE A 69 -6.82 -8.29 1.82
N ASP A 70 -6.67 -8.91 2.99
CA ASP A 70 -6.85 -10.35 3.15
C ASP A 70 -8.28 -10.80 2.78
N LYS A 71 -9.30 -10.08 3.26
CA LYS A 71 -10.71 -10.33 2.89
C LYS A 71 -10.97 -10.11 1.39
N ALA A 72 -10.39 -9.08 0.81
CA ALA A 72 -10.60 -8.74 -0.60
C ALA A 72 -10.02 -9.78 -1.56
N ARG A 73 -9.09 -10.65 -1.14
CA ARG A 73 -8.44 -11.67 -1.99
C ARG A 73 -9.42 -12.56 -2.74
N ALA A 74 -10.56 -12.88 -2.13
CA ALA A 74 -11.57 -13.73 -2.76
C ALA A 74 -12.22 -13.10 -4.01
N ALA A 75 -12.25 -11.77 -4.09
CA ALA A 75 -12.80 -11.01 -5.21
C ALA A 75 -11.73 -10.52 -6.21
N GLN A 76 -10.46 -10.83 -5.94
CA GLN A 76 -9.32 -10.34 -6.71
C GLN A 76 -8.92 -11.28 -7.83
N THR A 77 -8.47 -10.72 -8.95
CA THR A 77 -7.79 -11.46 -10.01
C THR A 77 -6.45 -12.04 -9.51
N SER A 78 -5.88 -13.00 -10.24
CA SER A 78 -4.56 -13.56 -9.89
C SER A 78 -3.49 -12.47 -9.74
N GLN A 79 -3.46 -11.49 -10.66
CA GLN A 79 -2.52 -10.38 -10.60
C GLN A 79 -2.73 -9.50 -9.35
N GLN A 80 -3.98 -9.23 -8.99
CA GLN A 80 -4.31 -8.46 -7.79
C GLN A 80 -3.97 -9.22 -6.50
N GLN A 81 -4.09 -10.54 -6.50
CA GLN A 81 -3.68 -11.37 -5.36
C GLN A 81 -2.15 -11.34 -5.17
N GLU A 82 -1.37 -11.29 -6.24
CA GLU A 82 0.09 -11.09 -6.15
C GLU A 82 0.41 -9.74 -5.51
N TRP A 83 -0.24 -8.66 -5.95
CA TRP A 83 -0.07 -7.34 -5.33
C TRP A 83 -0.50 -7.30 -3.87
N SER A 84 -1.63 -7.92 -3.53
CA SER A 84 -2.08 -8.06 -2.13
C SER A 84 -1.08 -8.86 -1.30
N THR A 85 -0.49 -9.91 -1.85
CA THR A 85 0.50 -10.73 -1.13
C THR A 85 1.76 -9.92 -0.84
N MET A 86 2.26 -9.17 -1.82
CA MET A 86 3.41 -8.28 -1.64
C MET A 86 3.12 -7.16 -0.63
N LEU A 87 1.94 -6.51 -0.73
CA LEU A 87 1.52 -5.48 0.22
C LEU A 87 1.43 -6.04 1.65
N LEU A 88 0.80 -7.21 1.84
CA LEU A 88 0.68 -7.85 3.14
C LEU A 88 2.05 -8.19 3.74
N SER A 89 3.02 -8.61 2.91
CA SER A 89 4.41 -8.80 3.35
C SER A 89 5.02 -7.49 3.87
N MET A 90 4.88 -6.40 3.13
CA MET A 90 5.41 -5.10 3.55
C MET A 90 4.72 -4.56 4.83
N LEU A 91 3.42 -4.81 4.98
CA LEU A 91 2.69 -4.46 6.20
C LEU A 91 3.16 -5.31 7.40
N HIS A 92 3.54 -6.57 7.16
CA HIS A 92 4.16 -7.41 8.17
C HIS A 92 5.54 -6.86 8.60
N ASP A 93 6.34 -6.40 7.65
CA ASP A 93 7.65 -5.79 7.93
C ASP A 93 7.50 -4.52 8.79
N ILE A 94 6.54 -3.64 8.48
CA ILE A 94 6.19 -2.49 9.33
C ILE A 94 5.79 -2.94 10.74
N HIS A 95 5.06 -4.04 10.86
CA HIS A 95 4.63 -4.55 12.16
C HIS A 95 5.79 -5.10 13.01
N GLN A 96 6.79 -5.72 12.38
CA GLN A 96 8.00 -6.19 13.08
C GLN A 96 8.91 -5.02 13.47
N GLU A 97 8.99 -3.99 12.63
CA GLU A 97 9.84 -2.83 12.86
C GLU A 97 9.05 -1.53 12.75
N ASN A 98 8.58 -1.03 13.91
CA ASN A 98 7.72 0.16 14.00
C ASN A 98 8.34 1.46 13.42
N ALA A 99 9.64 1.48 13.15
CA ALA A 99 10.34 2.59 12.50
C ALA A 99 10.09 2.63 10.98
N ILE A 100 9.55 1.57 10.40
CA ILE A 100 9.29 1.46 8.96
C ILE A 100 7.92 2.04 8.62
N TYR A 101 7.84 2.71 7.47
CA TYR A 101 6.58 3.09 6.84
C TYR A 101 6.66 2.84 5.33
N LEU A 102 5.50 2.76 4.69
CA LEU A 102 5.37 2.65 3.25
C LEU A 102 4.99 4.01 2.66
N MET A 103 5.69 4.43 1.63
CA MET A 103 5.30 5.56 0.80
C MET A 103 4.70 5.05 -0.51
N VAL A 104 3.47 5.46 -0.80
CA VAL A 104 2.75 5.07 -2.01
C VAL A 104 2.54 6.29 -2.88
N ARG A 105 3.06 6.27 -4.10
CA ARG A 105 3.10 7.45 -4.99
C ARG A 105 2.59 7.12 -6.37
N ARG A 106 1.76 8.01 -6.91
CA ARG A 106 1.43 8.04 -8.33
C ARG A 106 2.56 8.74 -9.08
N LEU A 107 3.24 8.03 -9.97
CA LEU A 107 4.09 8.67 -10.96
C LEU A 107 3.22 9.22 -12.09
N ARG A 108 3.42 10.50 -12.38
CA ARG A 108 2.94 11.16 -13.59
C ARG A 108 4.06 11.01 -14.61
N ASP A 109 3.73 10.51 -15.78
CA ASP A 109 4.62 10.56 -16.94
C ASP A 109 4.85 12.02 -17.38
#